data_AF-A0A0Q6W927-F1
#
_entry.id   AF-A0A0Q6W927-F1
#
_cell.length_a   1.000
_cell.length_b   1.000
_cell.length_c   1.000
_cell.angle_alpha   90.00
_cell.angle_beta   90.00
_cell.angle_gamma   90.00
#
_symmetry.space_group_name_H-M   'P 1'
#
loop_
_entity.id
_entity.type
_entity.pdbx_description
1 polymer ?
#
loop_
_entity_poly.entity_id
_entity_poly.type
_entity_poly.pdbx_seq_one_letter_code
_entity_poly.pdbx_strand_id
1 'polypeptide(L)'
;MKHKLVSWVPSAAVAVIFSSVANAAPPSVEMTWMSIANWYFKVGDKRIVMDGYISRLPENLFTASPVYANDVYAYTKEPAGVDVASITRVRDAMLGTDKLDLLVVGHSHWDHSWDTPTWVKLTGAPMIGGSSTCMQAAAQGVAGSQCRSVSGGEKISLGDGITMRVVRWNHSGDSSNPIQHFARELYRPPIPDPKSGGLRAGVGEDYPNGGGNRAYLFTVDSPEGQLSFFVSNSASAFDLDKDIVVDGVNFGPPLGNLAAAMTDAGLTKVDAWIGTGGKPVAEMVVPVIHPKTYLPSHWDGLFNAFWSGMPYPFKDDALKGYLDGQKVSLVAQTQYFDKYILSSNGVVTATNHDVKNKLGFADTKRFSQLLLDAVTHVSSTSVGDDCGEGFQPPSDWAKTFAELRQFGPGQHADAVGLTRGARRDHPFDPTRRMTRDSTAMSH
;
A
#
# COMPACT_ATOMS: atom_id res chain seq x y z
N MET A 1 -13.42 0.53 -96.83
CA MET A 1 -12.65 0.11 -95.65
C MET A 1 -13.61 0.02 -94.47
N LYS A 2 -13.77 -1.15 -93.85
CA LYS A 2 -14.71 -1.40 -92.74
C LYS A 2 -13.92 -1.54 -91.43
N HIS A 3 -14.20 -0.69 -90.45
CA HIS A 3 -13.60 -0.76 -89.12
C HIS A 3 -14.31 -1.82 -88.26
N LYS A 4 -13.54 -2.69 -87.60
CA LYS A 4 -14.00 -3.66 -86.60
C LYS A 4 -14.04 -2.98 -85.22
N LEU A 5 -15.17 -3.09 -84.54
CA LEU A 5 -15.33 -2.79 -83.11
C LEU A 5 -14.89 -4.01 -82.28
N VAL A 6 -14.04 -3.76 -81.28
CA VAL A 6 -13.66 -4.75 -80.24
C VAL A 6 -14.40 -4.36 -78.96
N SER A 7 -15.23 -5.27 -78.46
CA SER A 7 -15.96 -5.14 -77.20
C SER A 7 -15.07 -5.51 -76.01
N TRP A 8 -14.94 -4.60 -75.06
CA TRP A 8 -14.35 -4.87 -73.75
C TRP A 8 -15.46 -5.26 -72.76
N VAL A 9 -15.31 -6.42 -72.12
CA VAL A 9 -16.12 -6.85 -70.98
C VAL A 9 -15.30 -6.59 -69.71
N PRO A 10 -15.79 -5.84 -68.71
CA PRO A 10 -15.07 -5.68 -67.45
C PRO A 10 -15.31 -6.90 -66.55
N SER A 11 -14.24 -7.57 -66.16
CA SER A 11 -14.26 -8.60 -65.11
C SER A 11 -14.44 -7.93 -63.75
N ALA A 12 -15.57 -8.19 -63.09
CA ALA A 12 -15.80 -7.79 -61.71
C ALA A 12 -15.03 -8.73 -60.77
N ALA A 13 -13.98 -8.23 -60.13
CA ALA A 13 -13.29 -8.92 -59.06
C ALA A 13 -14.10 -8.79 -57.76
N VAL A 14 -14.62 -9.92 -57.27
CA VAL A 14 -15.24 -10.00 -55.93
C VAL A 14 -14.12 -10.02 -54.90
N ALA A 15 -13.92 -8.91 -54.20
CA ALA A 15 -13.03 -8.84 -53.06
C ALA A 15 -13.72 -9.50 -51.85
N VAL A 16 -13.26 -10.69 -51.46
CA VAL A 16 -13.66 -11.33 -50.21
C VAL A 16 -12.90 -10.63 -49.08
N ILE A 17 -13.59 -9.77 -48.33
CA ILE A 17 -13.07 -9.16 -47.11
C ILE A 17 -13.14 -10.21 -46.01
N PHE A 18 -12.01 -10.87 -45.73
CA PHE A 18 -11.85 -11.62 -44.49
C PHE A 18 -11.71 -10.60 -43.36
N SER A 19 -12.83 -10.31 -42.69
CA SER A 19 -12.79 -9.66 -41.38
C SER A 19 -12.24 -10.69 -40.40
N SER A 20 -10.94 -10.65 -40.15
CA SER A 20 -10.39 -11.30 -38.96
C SER A 20 -10.95 -10.56 -37.76
N VAL A 21 -12.06 -11.04 -37.21
CA VAL A 21 -12.35 -10.85 -35.79
C VAL A 21 -11.18 -11.50 -35.07
N ALA A 22 -10.15 -10.70 -34.78
CA ALA A 22 -9.21 -11.05 -33.74
C ALA A 22 -10.09 -11.33 -32.52
N ASN A 23 -10.15 -12.58 -32.08
CA ASN A 23 -10.74 -12.91 -30.79
C ASN A 23 -10.03 -12.01 -29.78
N ALA A 24 -10.70 -10.93 -29.36
CA ALA A 24 -10.20 -10.11 -28.28
C ALA A 24 -9.94 -11.06 -27.11
N ALA A 25 -8.76 -10.96 -26.50
CA ALA A 25 -8.50 -11.72 -25.29
C ALA A 25 -9.62 -11.43 -24.30
N PRO A 26 -10.08 -12.43 -23.52
CA PRO A 26 -11.07 -12.21 -22.48
C PRO A 26 -10.64 -11.04 -21.59
N PRO A 27 -11.58 -10.26 -21.02
CA PRO A 27 -11.22 -9.14 -20.17
C PRO A 27 -10.30 -9.62 -19.06
N SER A 28 -9.24 -8.87 -18.83
CA SER A 28 -8.38 -9.09 -17.68
C SER A 28 -7.99 -7.77 -17.05
N VAL A 29 -7.74 -7.84 -15.75
CA VAL A 29 -7.18 -6.73 -14.97
C VAL A 29 -5.80 -7.18 -14.51
N GLU A 30 -4.75 -6.50 -14.96
CA GLU A 30 -3.43 -6.66 -14.35
C GLU A 30 -3.38 -5.81 -13.09
N MET A 31 -3.03 -6.40 -11.95
CA MET A 31 -2.88 -5.74 -10.66
C MET A 31 -1.45 -5.98 -10.18
N THR A 32 -0.68 -4.93 -9.92
CA THR A 32 0.71 -5.04 -9.47
C THR A 32 0.86 -4.39 -8.11
N TRP A 33 1.27 -5.16 -7.10
CA TRP A 33 1.60 -4.61 -5.79
C TRP A 33 3.00 -4.01 -5.83
N MET A 34 3.13 -2.71 -5.53
CA MET A 34 4.42 -2.03 -5.60
C MET A 34 5.16 -2.07 -4.25
N SER A 35 4.43 -1.85 -3.15
CA SER A 35 4.81 -2.01 -1.73
C SER A 35 3.75 -1.33 -0.85
N ILE A 36 3.73 -1.48 0.47
CA ILE A 36 2.73 -0.89 1.39
C ILE A 36 1.32 -1.05 0.80
N ALA A 37 0.65 0.07 0.52
CA ALA A 37 -0.65 0.15 -0.09
C ALA A 37 -0.62 0.61 -1.56
N ASN A 38 0.56 0.65 -2.16
CA ASN A 38 0.75 1.08 -3.53
C ASN A 38 0.37 -0.03 -4.50
N TRP A 39 -0.59 0.26 -5.37
CA TRP A 39 -1.05 -0.67 -6.40
C TRP A 39 -1.06 0.00 -7.76
N TYR A 40 -0.68 -0.76 -8.79
CA TYR A 40 -0.85 -0.39 -10.18
C TYR A 40 -1.88 -1.30 -10.83
N PHE A 41 -2.86 -0.72 -11.51
CA PHE A 41 -3.90 -1.42 -12.23
C PHE A 41 -3.80 -1.12 -13.72
N LYS A 42 -3.89 -2.16 -14.54
CA LYS A 42 -4.04 -2.04 -15.99
C LYS A 42 -5.26 -2.80 -16.46
N VAL A 43 -6.18 -2.07 -17.11
CA VAL A 43 -7.41 -2.62 -17.69
C VAL A 43 -7.49 -2.17 -19.14
N GLY A 44 -7.23 -3.08 -20.07
CA GLY A 44 -6.97 -2.71 -21.46
C GLY A 44 -5.83 -1.68 -21.56
N ASP A 45 -6.14 -0.51 -22.10
CA ASP A 45 -5.20 0.61 -22.19
C ASP A 45 -5.21 1.55 -20.99
N LYS A 46 -6.14 1.39 -20.04
CA LYS A 46 -6.22 2.23 -18.84
C LYS A 46 -5.19 1.82 -17.82
N ARG A 47 -4.41 2.79 -17.34
CA ARG A 47 -3.35 2.61 -16.35
C ARG A 47 -3.62 3.50 -15.14
N ILE A 48 -3.77 2.88 -13.97
CA ILE A 48 -4.15 3.55 -12.73
C ILE A 48 -3.11 3.24 -11.65
N VAL A 49 -2.65 4.25 -10.92
CA VAL A 49 -1.80 4.06 -9.73
C VAL A 49 -2.59 4.49 -8.49
N MET A 50 -2.59 3.63 -7.47
CA MET A 50 -3.07 3.96 -6.14
C MET A 50 -1.88 4.34 -5.25
N ASP A 51 -2.02 5.47 -4.57
CA ASP A 51 -1.10 6.05 -3.58
C ASP A 51 0.29 6.41 -4.14
N GLY A 52 1.11 5.40 -4.46
CA GLY A 52 2.39 5.56 -5.15
C GLY A 52 3.56 6.03 -4.28
N TYR A 53 3.55 5.72 -2.98
CA TYR A 53 4.57 6.08 -2.00
C TYR A 53 5.86 5.23 -2.07
N ILE A 54 6.93 5.82 -2.59
CA ILE A 54 8.26 5.26 -2.80
C ILE A 54 9.31 5.90 -1.87
N SER A 55 9.12 7.15 -1.43
CA SER A 55 10.13 7.95 -0.72
C SER A 55 10.63 7.37 0.60
N ARG A 56 9.81 6.59 1.33
CA ARG A 56 10.15 5.94 2.62
C ARG A 56 10.82 6.89 3.62
N LEU A 57 10.08 7.91 4.07
CA LEU A 57 10.47 8.78 5.18
C LEU A 57 10.96 7.94 6.38
N PRO A 58 12.07 8.33 7.03
CA PRO A 58 12.65 7.51 8.08
C PRO A 58 11.86 7.61 9.39
N GLU A 59 11.72 6.50 10.11
CA GLU A 59 10.96 6.43 11.38
C GLU A 59 11.44 7.47 12.40
N ASN A 60 12.75 7.67 12.50
CA ASN A 60 13.35 8.61 13.45
C ASN A 60 13.04 10.09 13.15
N LEU A 61 12.41 10.40 12.01
CA LEU A 61 11.86 11.72 11.72
C LEU A 61 10.66 12.03 12.61
N PHE A 62 9.88 11.01 12.97
CA PHE A 62 8.63 11.13 13.68
C PHE A 62 8.82 11.21 15.20
N THR A 63 7.83 11.81 15.85
CA THR A 63 7.74 11.99 17.30
C THR A 63 6.31 11.85 17.75
N ALA A 64 6.14 11.24 18.94
CA ALA A 64 4.84 10.97 19.51
C ALA A 64 4.12 12.24 19.97
N SER A 65 2.79 12.16 20.08
CA SER A 65 2.00 13.20 20.71
C SER A 65 2.32 13.33 22.21
N PRO A 66 2.47 14.55 22.75
CA PRO A 66 2.63 14.76 24.19
C PRO A 66 1.34 14.48 24.98
N VAL A 67 0.19 14.34 24.31
CA VAL A 67 -1.12 14.11 24.92
C VAL A 67 -1.60 12.67 24.73
N TYR A 68 -1.31 12.08 23.57
CA TYR A 68 -1.76 10.73 23.21
C TYR A 68 -0.55 9.84 22.89
N ALA A 69 -0.09 9.08 23.87
CA ALA A 69 1.18 8.34 23.77
C ALA A 69 1.22 7.31 22.62
N ASN A 70 0.07 6.82 22.17
CA ASN A 70 -0.02 5.86 21.06
C ASN A 70 -0.08 6.53 19.68
N ASP A 71 -0.25 7.86 19.60
CA ASP A 71 -0.04 8.63 18.37
C ASP A 71 1.47 8.86 18.15
N VAL A 72 2.21 7.78 17.91
CA VAL A 72 3.68 7.80 17.81
C VAL A 72 4.21 8.54 16.58
N TYR A 73 3.35 8.75 15.57
CA TYR A 73 3.66 9.47 14.32
C TYR A 73 2.99 10.85 14.23
N ALA A 74 2.59 11.43 15.37
CA ALA A 74 1.86 12.68 15.41
C ALA A 74 2.60 13.85 14.75
N TYR A 75 3.91 13.98 14.98
CA TYR A 75 4.69 15.13 14.53
C TYR A 75 6.03 14.71 13.95
N THR A 76 6.65 15.55 13.12
CA THR A 76 8.05 15.38 12.68
C THR A 76 9.00 16.38 13.33
N LYS A 77 10.27 15.99 13.46
CA LYS A 77 11.35 16.87 13.96
C LYS A 77 11.64 18.01 13.00
N GLU A 78 11.57 17.74 11.71
CA GLU A 78 11.89 18.68 10.63
C GLU A 78 11.01 18.45 9.38
N PRO A 79 10.92 19.43 8.46
CA PRO A 79 10.27 19.22 7.18
C PRO A 79 11.09 18.26 6.30
N ALA A 80 10.42 17.45 5.49
CA ALA A 80 11.04 16.50 4.57
C ALA A 80 10.62 16.77 3.12
N GLY A 81 11.49 16.38 2.18
CA GLY A 81 11.22 16.42 0.75
C GLY A 81 10.70 15.09 0.20
N VAL A 82 10.39 15.10 -1.09
CA VAL A 82 10.01 13.91 -1.87
C VAL A 82 11.23 13.36 -2.62
N ASP A 83 11.41 12.04 -2.63
CA ASP A 83 12.45 11.38 -3.42
C ASP A 83 12.01 11.24 -4.90
N VAL A 84 12.10 12.35 -5.61
CA VAL A 84 11.73 12.44 -7.04
C VAL A 84 12.53 11.44 -7.89
N ALA A 85 13.80 11.17 -7.54
CA ALA A 85 14.65 10.26 -8.30
C ALA A 85 14.15 8.82 -8.22
N SER A 86 13.78 8.36 -7.02
CA SER A 86 13.23 7.02 -6.83
C SER A 86 11.88 6.86 -7.53
N ILE A 87 11.00 7.87 -7.44
CA ILE A 87 9.70 7.86 -8.14
C ILE A 87 9.89 7.81 -9.66
N THR A 88 10.80 8.62 -10.19
CA THR A 88 11.14 8.65 -11.62
C THR A 88 11.61 7.27 -12.10
N ARG A 89 12.51 6.62 -11.34
CA ARG A 89 13.00 5.28 -11.66
C ARG A 89 11.88 4.23 -11.66
N VAL A 90 10.97 4.29 -10.68
CA VAL A 90 9.82 3.38 -10.61
C VAL A 90 8.87 3.60 -11.78
N ARG A 91 8.52 4.86 -12.08
CA ARG A 91 7.71 5.23 -13.25
C ARG A 91 8.32 4.67 -14.54
N ASP A 92 9.60 4.89 -14.79
CA ASP A 92 10.26 4.46 -16.03
C ASP A 92 10.31 2.96 -16.18
N ALA A 93 10.56 2.23 -15.08
CA ALA A 93 10.55 0.79 -15.12
C ALA A 93 9.16 0.23 -15.45
N MET A 94 8.12 0.80 -14.82
CA MET A 94 6.75 0.31 -14.88
C MET A 94 6.00 0.72 -16.15
N LEU A 95 6.13 1.99 -16.58
CA LEU A 95 5.38 2.56 -17.70
C LEU A 95 6.21 2.62 -18.98
N GLY A 96 7.54 2.77 -18.90
CA GLY A 96 8.35 3.08 -20.07
C GLY A 96 7.85 4.33 -20.77
N THR A 97 7.35 4.20 -22.00
CA THR A 97 6.76 5.30 -22.78
C THR A 97 5.24 5.39 -22.66
N ASP A 98 4.61 4.46 -21.95
CA ASP A 98 3.16 4.46 -21.79
C ASP A 98 2.71 5.62 -20.90
N LYS A 99 1.52 6.16 -21.18
CA LYS A 99 0.89 7.17 -20.32
C LYS A 99 0.37 6.55 -19.03
N LEU A 100 0.30 7.34 -17.97
CA LEU A 100 -0.55 7.05 -16.82
C LEU A 100 -1.89 7.79 -17.00
N ASP A 101 -3.02 7.12 -16.77
CA ASP A 101 -4.33 7.74 -17.01
C ASP A 101 -4.93 8.36 -15.75
N LEU A 102 -4.63 7.79 -14.58
CA LEU A 102 -5.24 8.22 -13.33
C LEU A 102 -4.36 7.85 -12.13
N LEU A 103 -4.31 8.76 -11.16
CA LEU A 103 -3.93 8.44 -9.80
C LEU A 103 -5.14 8.47 -8.88
N VAL A 104 -5.20 7.54 -7.94
CA VAL A 104 -6.20 7.52 -6.87
C VAL A 104 -5.49 7.45 -5.52
N VAL A 105 -6.03 8.10 -4.50
CA VAL A 105 -5.44 8.15 -3.17
C VAL A 105 -6.51 7.79 -2.15
N GLY A 106 -6.24 6.76 -1.33
CA GLY A 106 -7.24 6.37 -0.33
C GLY A 106 -7.42 7.44 0.74
N HIS A 107 -6.34 7.92 1.36
CA HIS A 107 -6.43 8.95 2.40
C HIS A 107 -5.15 9.79 2.54
N SER A 108 -5.15 10.75 3.46
CA SER A 108 -4.20 11.86 3.46
C SER A 108 -2.99 11.69 4.40
N HIS A 109 -2.72 10.48 4.90
CA HIS A 109 -1.45 10.19 5.57
C HIS A 109 -0.29 10.15 4.58
N TRP A 110 0.92 10.32 5.11
CA TRP A 110 2.14 10.45 4.32
C TRP A 110 2.42 9.18 3.49
N ASP A 111 2.15 8.01 4.04
CA ASP A 111 2.40 6.71 3.38
C ASP A 111 1.45 6.43 2.21
N HIS A 112 0.48 7.31 1.97
CA HIS A 112 -0.49 7.19 0.89
C HIS A 112 -0.46 8.37 -0.09
N SER A 113 -0.22 9.59 0.40
CA SER A 113 -0.41 10.82 -0.36
C SER A 113 0.87 11.63 -0.60
N TRP A 114 1.98 11.29 0.06
CA TRP A 114 3.22 12.08 0.02
C TRP A 114 3.81 12.20 -1.39
N ASP A 115 3.82 11.09 -2.14
CA ASP A 115 4.47 11.01 -3.46
C ASP A 115 3.51 11.20 -4.64
N THR A 116 2.20 11.03 -4.43
CA THR A 116 1.19 11.11 -5.50
C THR A 116 1.29 12.43 -6.30
N PRO A 117 1.49 13.61 -5.67
CA PRO A 117 1.63 14.86 -6.41
C PRO A 117 2.87 14.88 -7.33
N THR A 118 3.94 14.18 -6.96
CA THR A 118 5.12 14.04 -7.82
C THR A 118 4.84 13.12 -9.01
N TRP A 119 4.08 12.03 -8.83
CA TRP A 119 3.60 11.23 -9.96
C TRP A 119 2.75 12.05 -10.94
N VAL A 120 1.84 12.90 -10.44
CA VAL A 120 1.04 13.80 -11.28
C VAL A 120 1.94 14.71 -12.12
N LYS A 121 2.94 15.35 -11.50
CA LYS A 121 3.88 16.24 -12.21
C LYS A 121 4.74 15.50 -13.23
N LEU A 122 5.16 14.27 -12.94
CA LEU A 122 6.02 13.47 -13.81
C LEU A 122 5.28 12.84 -15.00
N THR A 123 3.97 12.62 -14.88
CA THR A 123 3.19 11.88 -15.89
C THR A 123 2.13 12.73 -16.59
N GLY A 124 1.73 13.85 -15.99
CA GLY A 124 0.61 14.67 -16.44
C GLY A 124 -0.77 14.09 -16.11
N ALA A 125 -0.84 12.90 -15.53
CA ALA A 125 -2.10 12.23 -15.19
C ALA A 125 -2.88 13.02 -14.13
N PRO A 126 -4.21 13.11 -14.22
CA PRO A 126 -5.04 13.64 -13.14
C PRO A 126 -5.02 12.69 -11.93
N MET A 127 -5.35 13.23 -10.76
CA MET A 127 -5.53 12.47 -9.52
C MET A 127 -6.93 12.66 -8.92
N ILE A 128 -7.39 11.65 -8.18
CA ILE A 128 -8.61 11.65 -7.38
C ILE A 128 -8.24 11.35 -5.92
N GLY A 129 -8.77 12.11 -4.97
CA GLY A 129 -8.55 11.90 -3.55
C GLY A 129 -9.48 12.73 -2.68
N GLY A 130 -9.31 12.68 -1.36
CA GLY A 130 -10.06 13.54 -0.43
C GLY A 130 -9.71 15.03 -0.60
N SER A 131 -10.48 15.91 0.04
CA SER A 131 -10.22 17.36 0.06
C SER A 131 -8.79 17.67 0.56
N SER A 132 -8.40 17.03 1.65
CA SER A 132 -7.05 17.18 2.23
C SER A 132 -5.95 16.71 1.26
N THR A 133 -6.16 15.59 0.56
CA THR A 133 -5.25 15.11 -0.49
C THR A 133 -5.05 16.16 -1.59
N CYS A 134 -6.12 16.79 -2.08
CA CYS A 134 -5.98 17.84 -3.08
C CYS A 134 -5.29 19.10 -2.54
N MET A 135 -5.46 19.42 -1.26
CA MET A 135 -4.73 20.51 -0.61
C MET A 135 -3.23 20.21 -0.48
N GLN A 136 -2.86 18.97 -0.14
CA GLN A 136 -1.47 18.50 -0.13
C GLN A 136 -0.86 18.54 -1.54
N ALA A 137 -1.60 18.10 -2.55
CA ALA A 137 -1.17 18.17 -3.94
C ALA A 137 -0.93 19.63 -4.39
N ALA A 138 -1.84 20.54 -4.03
CA ALA A 138 -1.68 21.97 -4.29
C ALA A 138 -0.44 22.56 -3.61
N ALA A 139 -0.15 22.18 -2.36
CA ALA A 139 1.06 22.58 -1.66
C ALA A 139 2.35 22.10 -2.35
N GLN A 140 2.27 20.97 -3.06
CA GLN A 140 3.36 20.43 -3.87
C GLN A 140 3.38 20.92 -5.33
N GLY A 141 2.54 21.89 -5.67
CA GLY A 141 2.52 22.54 -6.99
C GLY A 141 1.70 21.84 -8.06
N VAL A 142 0.80 20.91 -7.71
CA VAL A 142 -0.17 20.34 -8.64
C VAL A 142 -1.27 21.37 -8.93
N ALA A 143 -1.60 21.57 -10.20
CA ALA A 143 -2.69 22.47 -10.59
C ALA A 143 -4.03 21.95 -10.06
N GLY A 144 -4.89 22.84 -9.56
CA GLY A 144 -6.20 22.45 -9.03
C GLY A 144 -7.06 21.67 -10.02
N SER A 145 -6.93 21.95 -11.33
CA SER A 145 -7.62 21.20 -12.40
C SER A 145 -7.16 19.75 -12.56
N GLN A 146 -6.01 19.38 -11.98
CA GLN A 146 -5.47 18.02 -12.01
C GLN A 146 -5.82 17.20 -10.76
N CYS A 147 -6.45 17.79 -9.72
CA CYS A 147 -6.94 17.03 -8.57
C CYS A 147 -8.45 17.16 -8.41
N ARG A 148 -9.16 16.03 -8.55
CA ARG A 148 -10.58 15.95 -8.27
C ARG A 148 -10.82 15.45 -6.85
N SER A 149 -11.39 16.31 -6.01
CA SER A 149 -11.81 15.92 -4.68
C SER A 149 -13.05 15.02 -4.72
N VAL A 150 -13.08 13.99 -3.88
CA VAL A 150 -14.22 13.07 -3.69
C VAL A 150 -14.56 12.88 -2.22
N SER A 151 -15.85 12.80 -1.93
CA SER A 151 -16.41 12.59 -0.60
C SER A 151 -16.62 11.12 -0.29
N GLY A 152 -16.90 10.27 -1.28
CA GLY A 152 -17.43 8.92 -1.11
C GLY A 152 -18.91 8.85 -1.54
N GLY A 153 -19.27 7.79 -2.26
CA GLY A 153 -20.56 7.61 -2.93
C GLY A 153 -20.54 7.93 -4.43
N GLU A 154 -19.45 8.52 -4.94
CA GLU A 154 -19.34 8.85 -6.36
C GLU A 154 -19.23 7.59 -7.24
N LYS A 155 -19.89 7.65 -8.40
CA LYS A 155 -19.75 6.71 -9.51
C LYS A 155 -19.06 7.40 -10.67
N ILE A 156 -17.88 6.93 -11.03
CA ILE A 156 -17.01 7.56 -12.03
C ILE A 156 -16.78 6.56 -13.16
N SER A 157 -17.28 6.88 -14.35
CA SER A 157 -16.91 6.12 -15.55
C SER A 157 -15.49 6.50 -15.97
N LEU A 158 -14.66 5.51 -16.19
CA LEU A 158 -13.31 5.68 -16.73
C LEU A 158 -13.28 5.42 -18.25
N GLY A 159 -14.42 5.11 -18.87
CA GLY A 159 -14.52 4.67 -20.26
C GLY A 159 -14.25 3.18 -20.44
N ASP A 160 -14.50 2.66 -21.65
CA ASP A 160 -14.20 1.28 -22.04
C ASP A 160 -14.79 0.20 -21.11
N GLY A 161 -16.01 0.43 -20.61
CA GLY A 161 -16.69 -0.49 -19.69
C GLY A 161 -16.17 -0.47 -18.26
N ILE A 162 -15.25 0.45 -17.93
CA ILE A 162 -14.66 0.56 -16.58
C ILE A 162 -15.43 1.60 -15.78
N THR A 163 -15.94 1.18 -14.62
CA THR A 163 -16.59 2.06 -13.64
C THR A 163 -15.91 1.92 -12.29
N MET A 164 -15.51 3.05 -11.72
CA MET A 164 -14.98 3.15 -10.36
C MET A 164 -16.02 3.78 -9.45
N ARG A 165 -16.33 3.11 -8.35
CA ARG A 165 -17.17 3.63 -7.26
C ARG A 165 -16.28 3.97 -6.09
N VAL A 166 -16.39 5.21 -5.61
CA VAL A 166 -15.67 5.67 -4.43
C VAL A 166 -16.51 5.30 -3.21
N VAL A 167 -15.93 4.53 -2.29
CA VAL A 167 -16.58 4.09 -1.06
C VAL A 167 -16.01 4.92 0.09
N ARG A 168 -16.87 5.65 0.82
CA ARG A 168 -16.45 6.28 2.07
C ARG A 168 -16.08 5.17 3.06
N TRP A 169 -14.85 5.24 3.55
CA TRP A 169 -14.22 4.19 4.33
C TRP A 169 -13.51 4.79 5.55
N ASN A 170 -13.11 3.95 6.50
CA ASN A 170 -12.39 4.38 7.69
C ASN A 170 -10.88 4.19 7.54
N HIS A 171 -10.17 4.75 8.50
CA HIS A 171 -8.74 4.53 8.66
C HIS A 171 -8.49 3.52 9.76
N SER A 172 -7.30 2.95 9.79
CA SER A 172 -6.82 2.15 10.90
C SER A 172 -6.67 2.90 12.22
N GLY A 173 -6.43 2.16 13.29
CA GLY A 173 -6.31 2.68 14.65
C GLY A 173 -7.59 2.52 15.47
N ASP A 174 -7.59 3.17 16.64
CA ASP A 174 -8.67 3.12 17.61
C ASP A 174 -8.71 4.40 18.47
N SER A 175 -9.46 4.38 19.57
CA SER A 175 -9.58 5.53 20.49
C SER A 175 -8.28 5.94 21.20
N SER A 176 -7.23 5.11 21.17
CA SER A 176 -5.96 5.38 21.86
C SER A 176 -4.97 6.22 21.04
N ASN A 177 -5.14 6.26 19.71
CA ASN A 177 -4.37 7.09 18.76
C ASN A 177 -5.30 8.02 17.94
N PRO A 178 -6.04 8.93 18.59
CA PRO A 178 -7.07 9.73 17.95
C PRO A 178 -6.56 10.73 16.91
N ILE A 179 -5.30 11.19 16.97
CA ILE A 179 -4.76 12.14 15.98
C ILE A 179 -4.61 11.43 14.62
N GLN A 180 -4.16 10.18 14.66
CA GLN A 180 -3.97 9.30 13.51
C GLN A 180 -5.29 8.75 12.97
N HIS A 181 -6.16 8.31 13.87
CA HIS A 181 -7.36 7.56 13.50
C HIS A 181 -8.54 8.46 13.08
N PHE A 182 -8.84 9.52 13.84
CA PHE A 182 -10.08 10.26 13.61
C PHE A 182 -10.04 11.14 12.37
N ALA A 183 -11.20 11.25 11.73
CA ALA A 183 -11.43 11.87 10.42
C ALA A 183 -11.23 13.40 10.39
N ARG A 184 -9.99 13.85 10.62
CA ARG A 184 -9.56 15.25 10.54
C ARG A 184 -9.27 15.65 9.10
N GLU A 185 -9.66 16.86 8.72
CA GLU A 185 -9.34 17.45 7.42
C GLU A 185 -8.44 18.70 7.54
N LEU A 186 -7.74 19.00 6.45
CA LEU A 186 -7.09 20.28 6.22
C LEU A 186 -8.12 21.32 5.76
N TYR A 187 -7.95 22.55 6.22
CA TYR A 187 -8.78 23.70 5.80
C TYR A 187 -8.07 24.62 4.79
N ARG A 188 -6.79 24.36 4.54
CA ARG A 188 -5.97 25.07 3.56
C ARG A 188 -4.82 24.18 3.11
N PRO A 189 -4.25 24.41 1.91
CA PRO A 189 -2.97 23.82 1.53
C PRO A 189 -1.90 23.98 2.62
N PRO A 190 -1.14 22.93 2.92
CA PRO A 190 0.09 23.04 3.67
C PRO A 190 1.01 24.11 3.09
N ILE A 191 1.82 24.73 3.94
CA ILE A 191 2.79 25.73 3.48
C ILE A 191 4.16 25.06 3.50
N PRO A 192 4.79 24.83 2.34
CA PRO A 192 6.15 24.31 2.29
C PRO A 192 7.12 25.16 3.12
N ASP A 193 8.08 24.51 3.77
CA ASP A 193 9.14 25.20 4.48
C ASP A 193 9.89 26.14 3.54
N PRO A 194 10.09 27.42 3.89
CA PRO A 194 10.66 28.41 2.98
C PRO A 194 12.13 28.15 2.63
N LYS A 195 12.85 27.32 3.39
CA LYS A 195 14.25 26.99 3.13
C LYS A 195 14.40 25.71 2.34
N SER A 196 13.70 24.63 2.74
CA SER A 196 13.84 23.31 2.12
C SER A 196 12.80 23.03 1.04
N GLY A 197 11.67 23.74 1.05
CA GLY A 197 10.49 23.42 0.24
C GLY A 197 9.78 22.13 0.70
N GLY A 198 10.18 21.56 1.84
CA GLY A 198 9.62 20.33 2.38
C GLY A 198 8.34 20.55 3.19
N LEU A 199 7.64 19.45 3.48
CA LEU A 199 6.41 19.42 4.28
C LEU A 199 6.62 18.65 5.59
N ARG A 200 5.68 18.76 6.52
CA ARG A 200 5.68 18.07 7.82
C ARG A 200 4.80 16.83 7.77
N ALA A 201 5.42 15.65 7.77
CA ALA A 201 4.73 14.38 7.51
C ALA A 201 3.85 13.84 8.65
N GLY A 202 3.87 14.48 9.82
CA GLY A 202 3.13 14.00 10.98
C GLY A 202 1.62 14.03 10.73
N VAL A 203 0.91 13.06 11.30
CA VAL A 203 -0.57 12.97 11.20
C VAL A 203 -1.29 14.09 11.97
N GLY A 204 -0.58 14.71 12.91
CA GLY A 204 -0.97 15.94 13.57
C GLY A 204 -0.73 17.21 12.74
N GLU A 205 0.00 17.11 11.62
CA GLU A 205 0.56 18.22 10.86
C GLU A 205 -0.04 18.33 9.45
N ASP A 206 0.77 18.25 8.39
CA ASP A 206 0.33 18.44 7.01
C ASP A 206 -0.31 17.18 6.40
N TYR A 207 -0.21 16.03 7.09
CA TYR A 207 -0.67 14.72 6.61
C TYR A 207 -1.69 14.07 7.55
N PRO A 208 -2.81 14.73 7.87
CA PRO A 208 -3.84 14.15 8.70
C PRO A 208 -4.57 13.03 7.96
N ASN A 209 -5.42 12.33 8.68
CA ASN A 209 -6.30 11.29 8.15
C ASN A 209 -7.01 11.67 6.83
N GLY A 210 -7.51 12.92 6.71
CA GLY A 210 -8.14 13.43 5.50
C GLY A 210 -9.65 13.20 5.44
N GLY A 211 -10.31 13.23 6.60
CA GLY A 211 -11.75 13.02 6.71
C GLY A 211 -12.17 11.56 6.54
N GLY A 212 -11.27 10.60 6.73
CA GLY A 212 -11.49 9.19 6.46
C GLY A 212 -10.88 8.73 5.14
N ASN A 213 -11.06 7.46 4.83
CA ASN A 213 -10.50 6.81 3.65
C ASN A 213 -11.50 6.72 2.49
N ARG A 214 -10.98 6.62 1.27
CA ARG A 214 -11.68 6.39 -0.01
C ARG A 214 -11.22 5.04 -0.53
N ALA A 215 -12.00 4.01 -0.23
CA ALA A 215 -11.81 2.72 -0.89
C ALA A 215 -12.47 2.74 -2.27
N TYR A 216 -12.05 1.84 -3.17
CA TYR A 216 -12.50 1.86 -4.56
C TYR A 216 -13.03 0.50 -4.98
N LEU A 217 -14.29 0.47 -5.42
CA LEU A 217 -14.91 -0.68 -6.06
C LEU A 217 -14.93 -0.48 -7.58
N PHE A 218 -14.22 -1.34 -8.30
CA PHE A 218 -14.18 -1.33 -9.75
C PHE A 218 -15.08 -2.41 -10.34
N THR A 219 -15.79 -2.06 -11.42
CA THR A 219 -16.43 -3.01 -12.33
C THR A 219 -15.89 -2.81 -13.73
N VAL A 220 -15.63 -3.90 -14.44
CA VAL A 220 -15.12 -3.92 -15.81
C VAL A 220 -16.05 -4.79 -16.65
N ASP A 221 -16.85 -4.14 -17.50
CA ASP A 221 -17.80 -4.81 -18.38
C ASP A 221 -17.13 -5.30 -19.67
N SER A 222 -17.43 -6.54 -20.08
CA SER A 222 -17.05 -7.09 -21.38
C SER A 222 -18.20 -7.94 -21.98
N PRO A 223 -18.09 -8.32 -23.26
CA PRO A 223 -19.03 -9.27 -23.88
C PRO A 223 -19.11 -10.64 -23.17
N GLU A 224 -18.05 -11.06 -22.49
CA GLU A 224 -17.93 -12.34 -21.79
C GLU A 224 -18.41 -12.28 -20.32
N GLY A 225 -18.67 -11.08 -19.80
CA GLY A 225 -19.16 -10.87 -18.44
C GLY A 225 -18.57 -9.62 -17.78
N GLN A 226 -18.86 -9.46 -16.48
CA GLN A 226 -18.33 -8.37 -15.67
C GLN A 226 -17.28 -8.92 -14.70
N LEU A 227 -16.11 -8.26 -14.65
CA LEU A 227 -15.13 -8.46 -13.57
C LEU A 227 -15.29 -7.37 -12.52
N SER A 228 -14.99 -7.70 -11.27
CA SER A 228 -15.10 -6.79 -10.14
C SER A 228 -13.95 -6.95 -9.15
N PHE A 229 -13.42 -5.84 -8.67
CA PHE A 229 -12.46 -5.86 -7.57
C PHE A 229 -12.65 -4.67 -6.64
N PHE A 230 -12.42 -4.90 -5.35
CA PHE A 230 -12.47 -3.89 -4.31
C PHE A 230 -11.07 -3.69 -3.72
N VAL A 231 -10.64 -2.44 -3.58
CA VAL A 231 -9.36 -2.10 -2.96
C VAL A 231 -9.55 -1.09 -1.84
N SER A 232 -9.00 -1.42 -0.67
CA SER A 232 -8.92 -0.57 0.51
C SER A 232 -7.48 -0.54 0.99
N ASN A 233 -6.86 0.65 1.06
CA ASN A 233 -5.48 0.80 1.54
C ASN A 233 -5.36 0.87 3.06
N SER A 234 -6.45 1.17 3.75
CA SER A 234 -6.52 1.26 5.20
C SER A 234 -7.88 0.79 5.73
N ALA A 235 -7.91 0.24 6.93
CA ALA A 235 -9.14 -0.16 7.63
C ALA A 235 -8.85 -0.32 9.13
N SER A 236 -9.89 -0.39 9.96
CA SER A 236 -9.84 -0.94 11.33
C SER A 236 -11.20 -1.52 11.71
N ALA A 237 -11.21 -2.68 12.36
CA ALA A 237 -12.45 -3.24 12.89
C ALA A 237 -13.10 -2.39 13.99
N PHE A 238 -12.41 -1.36 14.49
CA PHE A 238 -12.91 -0.49 15.56
C PHE A 238 -14.17 0.31 15.16
N ASP A 239 -14.28 0.77 13.93
CA ASP A 239 -15.32 1.73 13.50
C ASP A 239 -15.86 1.48 12.08
N LEU A 240 -15.67 0.27 11.52
CA LEU A 240 -16.28 -0.11 10.23
C LEU A 240 -17.82 -0.07 10.23
N ASP A 241 -18.43 -0.25 11.40
CA ASP A 241 -19.87 -0.20 11.63
C ASP A 241 -20.35 1.12 12.24
N LYS A 242 -19.46 2.10 12.43
CA LYS A 242 -19.77 3.40 13.03
C LYS A 242 -19.75 4.50 11.98
N ASP A 243 -20.60 5.51 12.19
CA ASP A 243 -20.71 6.65 11.31
C ASP A 243 -19.41 7.47 11.26
N ILE A 244 -18.96 7.78 10.05
CA ILE A 244 -17.89 8.75 9.83
C ILE A 244 -18.50 10.15 9.86
N VAL A 245 -18.14 10.94 10.86
CA VAL A 245 -18.59 12.34 10.99
C VAL A 245 -17.39 13.27 10.84
N VAL A 246 -17.49 14.21 9.88
CA VAL A 246 -16.46 15.25 9.64
C VAL A 246 -17.14 16.60 9.69
N ASP A 247 -16.70 17.47 10.60
CA ASP A 247 -17.23 18.83 10.77
C ASP A 247 -18.77 18.89 10.85
N GLY A 248 -19.36 17.90 11.54
CA GLY A 248 -20.81 17.77 11.72
C GLY A 248 -21.56 17.14 10.55
N VAL A 249 -20.89 16.84 9.43
CA VAL A 249 -21.46 16.10 8.31
C VAL A 249 -21.27 14.61 8.54
N ASN A 250 -22.37 13.86 8.57
CA ASN A 250 -22.39 12.41 8.72
C ASN A 250 -22.37 11.73 7.33
N PHE A 251 -21.36 10.90 7.08
CA PHE A 251 -21.18 10.13 5.85
C PHE A 251 -21.59 8.65 5.98
N GLY A 252 -22.26 8.30 7.08
CA GLY A 252 -22.69 6.93 7.38
C GLY A 252 -21.53 5.98 7.71
N PRO A 253 -21.85 4.72 7.99
CA PRO A 253 -20.84 3.74 8.38
C PRO A 253 -20.14 3.12 7.16
N PRO A 254 -18.81 2.86 7.22
CA PRO A 254 -18.05 2.24 6.12
C PRO A 254 -18.70 1.02 5.49
N LEU A 255 -19.19 0.06 6.28
CA LEU A 255 -19.85 -1.15 5.77
C LEU A 255 -21.16 -0.83 5.05
N GLY A 256 -21.91 0.17 5.52
CA GLY A 256 -23.12 0.65 4.85
C GLY A 256 -22.80 1.27 3.49
N ASN A 257 -21.73 2.07 3.44
CA ASN A 257 -21.24 2.68 2.19
C ASN A 257 -20.76 1.63 1.19
N LEU A 258 -20.08 0.58 1.66
CA LEU A 258 -19.66 -0.54 0.82
C LEU A 258 -20.86 -1.35 0.31
N ALA A 259 -21.83 -1.66 1.17
CA ALA A 259 -23.06 -2.35 0.77
C ALA A 259 -23.86 -1.53 -0.27
N ALA A 260 -23.90 -0.21 -0.13
CA ALA A 260 -24.53 0.67 -1.11
C ALA A 260 -23.80 0.63 -2.46
N ALA A 261 -22.46 0.65 -2.46
CA ALA A 261 -21.67 0.54 -3.69
C ALA A 261 -21.82 -0.82 -4.38
N MET A 262 -21.88 -1.92 -3.62
CA MET A 262 -22.19 -3.26 -4.13
C MET A 262 -23.59 -3.31 -4.77
N THR A 263 -24.58 -2.69 -4.12
CA THR A 263 -25.96 -2.61 -4.63
C THR A 263 -26.03 -1.79 -5.92
N ASP A 264 -25.39 -0.62 -5.98
CA ASP A 264 -25.32 0.18 -7.23
C ASP A 264 -24.57 -0.55 -8.36
N ALA A 265 -23.62 -1.41 -8.01
CA ALA A 265 -22.91 -2.26 -8.95
C ALA A 265 -23.72 -3.47 -9.42
N GLY A 266 -24.85 -3.79 -8.76
CA GLY A 266 -25.58 -5.03 -9.01
C GLY A 266 -24.77 -6.28 -8.61
N LEU A 267 -23.82 -6.13 -7.70
CA LEU A 267 -22.93 -7.20 -7.27
C LEU A 267 -23.44 -7.86 -6.00
N THR A 268 -23.39 -9.19 -5.98
CA THR A 268 -23.56 -9.99 -4.76
C THR A 268 -22.23 -10.57 -4.26
N LYS A 269 -21.15 -10.33 -5.00
CA LYS A 269 -19.78 -10.78 -4.71
C LYS A 269 -18.78 -9.95 -5.50
N VAL A 270 -17.52 -9.94 -5.05
CA VAL A 270 -16.39 -9.42 -5.84
C VAL A 270 -15.43 -10.53 -6.26
N ASP A 271 -14.74 -10.38 -7.39
CA ASP A 271 -13.78 -11.38 -7.86
C ASP A 271 -12.45 -11.30 -7.11
N ALA A 272 -12.01 -10.08 -6.75
CA ALA A 272 -10.83 -9.87 -5.93
C ALA A 272 -11.05 -8.78 -4.88
N TRP A 273 -10.52 -8.99 -3.69
CA TRP A 273 -10.40 -7.97 -2.65
C TRP A 273 -8.92 -7.76 -2.33
N ILE A 274 -8.46 -6.53 -2.51
CA ILE A 274 -7.16 -6.07 -2.02
C ILE A 274 -7.41 -5.35 -0.69
N GLY A 275 -6.97 -5.95 0.40
CA GLY A 275 -7.36 -5.52 1.75
C GLY A 275 -6.22 -5.51 2.76
N THR A 276 -6.47 -4.84 3.88
CA THR A 276 -5.61 -4.80 5.07
C THR A 276 -6.43 -5.14 6.32
N GLY A 277 -5.79 -5.13 7.49
CA GLY A 277 -6.46 -5.21 8.80
C GLY A 277 -6.76 -6.62 9.32
N GLY A 278 -6.13 -7.62 8.71
CA GLY A 278 -6.12 -8.99 9.22
C GLY A 278 -7.51 -9.62 9.38
N LYS A 279 -7.58 -10.61 10.26
CA LYS A 279 -8.82 -11.34 10.56
C LYS A 279 -9.98 -10.43 11.03
N PRO A 280 -9.79 -9.47 11.96
CA PRO A 280 -10.89 -8.66 12.47
C PRO A 280 -11.62 -7.87 11.38
N VAL A 281 -10.88 -7.24 10.45
CA VAL A 281 -11.48 -6.55 9.31
C VAL A 281 -12.14 -7.55 8.36
N ALA A 282 -11.48 -8.68 8.07
CA ALA A 282 -12.05 -9.71 7.20
C ALA A 282 -13.39 -10.26 7.72
N GLU A 283 -13.55 -10.46 9.03
CA GLU A 283 -14.79 -10.92 9.65
C GLU A 283 -15.98 -9.97 9.41
N MET A 284 -15.71 -8.67 9.24
CA MET A 284 -16.73 -7.65 8.97
C MET A 284 -16.98 -7.43 7.48
N VAL A 285 -15.93 -7.50 6.64
CA VAL A 285 -16.00 -7.15 5.21
C VAL A 285 -16.43 -8.33 4.34
N VAL A 286 -15.94 -9.55 4.61
CA VAL A 286 -16.26 -10.75 3.81
C VAL A 286 -17.77 -11.02 3.73
N PRO A 287 -18.58 -10.84 4.80
CA PRO A 287 -20.03 -10.97 4.71
C PRO A 287 -20.72 -9.96 3.80
N VAL A 288 -20.08 -8.83 3.48
CA VAL A 288 -20.65 -7.78 2.61
C VAL A 288 -20.29 -8.03 1.14
N ILE A 289 -19.05 -8.42 0.86
CA ILE A 289 -18.54 -8.48 -0.52
C ILE A 289 -18.26 -9.89 -1.05
N HIS A 290 -18.34 -10.92 -0.20
CA HIS A 290 -18.17 -12.33 -0.56
C HIS A 290 -17.04 -12.58 -1.59
N PRO A 291 -15.80 -12.15 -1.31
CA PRO A 291 -14.74 -12.11 -2.31
C PRO A 291 -14.30 -13.53 -2.71
N LYS A 292 -13.95 -13.75 -3.98
CA LYS A 292 -13.36 -15.04 -4.39
C LYS A 292 -11.89 -15.15 -3.98
N THR A 293 -11.15 -14.04 -4.10
CA THR A 293 -9.73 -13.95 -3.78
C THR A 293 -9.46 -12.75 -2.88
N TYR A 294 -8.57 -12.95 -1.90
CA TYR A 294 -7.98 -11.91 -1.06
C TYR A 294 -6.50 -11.73 -1.40
N LEU A 295 -6.08 -10.49 -1.66
CA LEU A 295 -4.69 -10.10 -1.78
C LEU A 295 -4.36 -9.16 -0.60
N PRO A 296 -3.37 -9.50 0.26
CA PRO A 296 -2.99 -8.63 1.35
C PRO A 296 -2.35 -7.35 0.83
N SER A 297 -2.60 -6.25 1.50
CA SER A 297 -2.06 -4.92 1.26
C SER A 297 -1.57 -4.35 2.59
N HIS A 298 -0.62 -3.41 2.53
CA HIS A 298 -0.14 -2.65 3.70
C HIS A 298 0.38 -3.53 4.85
N TRP A 299 1.34 -4.42 4.55
CA TRP A 299 1.86 -5.39 5.53
C TRP A 299 3.40 -5.43 5.62
N ASP A 300 4.11 -4.87 4.64
CA ASP A 300 5.57 -4.84 4.53
C ASP A 300 6.23 -3.71 5.34
N GLY A 301 5.47 -3.05 6.22
CA GLY A 301 5.93 -2.01 7.13
C GLY A 301 6.16 -0.65 6.47
N LEU A 302 5.95 0.42 7.24
CA LEU A 302 6.02 1.81 6.79
C LEU A 302 7.45 2.25 6.41
N PHE A 303 8.44 1.83 7.20
CA PHE A 303 9.79 2.40 7.19
C PHE A 303 10.86 1.50 6.57
N ASN A 304 10.50 0.28 6.13
CA ASN A 304 11.45 -0.60 5.47
C ASN A 304 11.96 0.02 4.17
N ALA A 305 13.26 -0.08 3.92
CA ALA A 305 13.87 0.50 2.73
C ALA A 305 13.30 -0.12 1.45
N PHE A 306 12.71 0.71 0.59
CA PHE A 306 12.08 0.27 -0.66
C PHE A 306 13.05 -0.51 -1.56
N TRP A 307 14.26 0.01 -1.74
CA TRP A 307 15.27 -0.56 -2.64
C TRP A 307 15.90 -1.86 -2.13
N SER A 308 15.69 -2.22 -0.86
CA SER A 308 16.07 -3.54 -0.34
C SER A 308 15.12 -4.65 -0.78
N GLY A 309 13.97 -4.30 -1.38
CA GLY A 309 12.90 -5.22 -1.72
C GLY A 309 12.13 -5.67 -0.48
N MET A 310 11.21 -6.61 -0.67
CA MET A 310 10.33 -7.12 0.38
C MET A 310 11.14 -7.56 1.63
N PRO A 311 10.79 -7.07 2.84
CA PRO A 311 11.62 -7.23 4.03
C PRO A 311 11.48 -8.60 4.70
N TYR A 312 10.31 -9.22 4.60
CA TYR A 312 9.97 -10.53 5.17
C TYR A 312 8.83 -11.16 4.37
N PRO A 313 8.63 -12.49 4.44
CA PRO A 313 7.47 -13.13 3.81
C PRO A 313 6.18 -12.80 4.57
N PHE A 314 5.07 -12.72 3.83
CA PHE A 314 3.74 -12.56 4.41
C PHE A 314 3.34 -13.81 5.21
N LYS A 315 2.78 -13.60 6.39
CA LYS A 315 2.14 -14.62 7.22
C LYS A 315 1.03 -13.97 8.04
N ASP A 316 -0.12 -14.62 8.11
CA ASP A 316 -1.18 -14.35 9.09
C ASP A 316 -2.03 -15.61 9.23
N ASP A 317 -1.76 -16.41 10.26
CA ASP A 317 -2.40 -17.71 10.46
C ASP A 317 -3.90 -17.55 10.77
N ALA A 318 -4.27 -16.49 11.50
CA ALA A 318 -5.66 -16.24 11.90
C ALA A 318 -6.50 -15.77 10.71
N LEU A 319 -6.00 -14.82 9.93
CA LEU A 319 -6.64 -14.38 8.69
C LEU A 319 -6.78 -15.54 7.72
N LYS A 320 -5.69 -16.30 7.49
CA LYS A 320 -5.72 -17.43 6.59
C LYS A 320 -6.76 -18.47 7.02
N GLY A 321 -6.79 -18.84 8.30
CA GLY A 321 -7.77 -19.80 8.81
C GLY A 321 -9.22 -19.33 8.63
N TYR A 322 -9.49 -18.04 8.85
CA TYR A 322 -10.81 -17.46 8.58
C TYR A 322 -11.17 -17.52 7.09
N LEU A 323 -10.29 -17.04 6.21
CA LEU A 323 -10.52 -17.01 4.76
C LEU A 323 -10.72 -18.41 4.18
N ASP A 324 -9.92 -19.41 4.61
CA ASP A 324 -10.10 -20.81 4.23
C ASP A 324 -11.52 -21.31 4.61
N GLY A 325 -11.99 -20.96 5.82
CA GLY A 325 -13.34 -21.29 6.28
C GLY A 325 -14.45 -20.62 5.46
N GLN A 326 -14.18 -19.43 4.92
CA GLN A 326 -15.06 -18.70 4.01
C GLN A 326 -14.88 -19.11 2.53
N LYS A 327 -13.96 -20.05 2.23
CA LYS A 327 -13.58 -20.47 0.87
C LYS A 327 -13.05 -19.31 0.00
N VAL A 328 -12.38 -18.35 0.63
CA VAL A 328 -11.71 -17.23 -0.03
C VAL A 328 -10.24 -17.59 -0.21
N SER A 329 -9.74 -17.53 -1.44
CA SER A 329 -8.33 -17.82 -1.73
C SER A 329 -7.45 -16.65 -1.29
N LEU A 330 -6.51 -16.86 -0.38
CA LEU A 330 -5.47 -15.88 -0.06
C LEU A 330 -4.28 -16.01 -1.01
N VAL A 331 -3.94 -14.93 -1.70
CA VAL A 331 -2.80 -14.88 -2.62
C VAL A 331 -1.86 -13.75 -2.19
N ALA A 332 -0.81 -14.12 -1.44
CA ALA A 332 0.18 -13.17 -0.92
C ALA A 332 1.30 -12.89 -1.92
N GLN A 333 1.99 -11.75 -1.70
CA GLN A 333 3.17 -11.35 -2.45
C GLN A 333 4.42 -12.09 -1.95
N THR A 334 5.33 -12.27 -2.89
CA THR A 334 6.64 -12.90 -2.77
C THR A 334 7.78 -11.93 -3.08
N GLN A 335 7.47 -10.77 -3.69
CA GLN A 335 8.35 -9.63 -3.90
C GLN A 335 7.55 -8.38 -4.29
N TYR A 336 8.12 -7.18 -4.08
CA TYR A 336 7.63 -5.95 -4.70
C TYR A 336 7.49 -6.10 -6.23
N PHE A 337 6.49 -5.43 -6.80
CA PHE A 337 6.09 -5.53 -8.21
C PHE A 337 5.61 -6.93 -8.64
N ASP A 338 5.14 -7.76 -7.69
CA ASP A 338 4.37 -8.95 -8.02
C ASP A 338 3.10 -8.57 -8.78
N LYS A 339 2.87 -9.27 -9.90
CA LYS A 339 1.76 -9.05 -10.80
C LYS A 339 0.73 -10.17 -10.67
N TYR A 340 -0.52 -9.77 -10.68
CA TYR A 340 -1.70 -10.62 -10.62
C TYR A 340 -2.57 -10.33 -11.82
N ILE A 341 -3.14 -11.37 -12.42
CA ILE A 341 -4.07 -11.26 -13.53
C ILE A 341 -5.42 -11.75 -13.01
N LEU A 342 -6.36 -10.82 -12.87
CA LEU A 342 -7.76 -11.14 -12.60
C LEU A 342 -8.46 -11.41 -13.94
N SER A 343 -9.17 -12.54 -14.01
CA SER A 343 -10.01 -12.94 -15.14
C SER A 343 -11.27 -13.64 -14.63
N SER A 344 -12.14 -14.08 -15.54
CA SER A 344 -13.33 -14.88 -15.18
C SER A 344 -12.98 -16.20 -14.45
N ASN A 345 -11.76 -16.70 -14.62
CA ASN A 345 -11.24 -17.91 -13.96
C ASN A 345 -10.68 -17.63 -12.55
N GLY A 346 -10.70 -16.38 -12.10
CA GLY A 346 -10.10 -15.95 -10.83
C GLY A 346 -8.77 -15.21 -11.03
N VAL A 347 -8.02 -15.09 -9.93
CA VAL A 347 -6.74 -14.39 -9.88
C VAL A 347 -5.59 -15.39 -10.01
N VAL A 348 -4.69 -15.14 -10.96
CA VAL A 348 -3.44 -15.90 -11.11
C VAL A 348 -2.23 -14.98 -10.98
N THR A 349 -1.10 -15.52 -10.51
CA THR A 349 0.17 -14.78 -10.48
C THR A 349 0.82 -14.80 -11.86
N ALA A 350 1.48 -13.70 -12.22
CA ALA A 350 2.29 -13.57 -13.41
C ALA A 350 3.65 -12.95 -13.06
N THR A 351 4.73 -13.48 -13.64
CA THR A 351 6.06 -12.93 -13.40
C THR A 351 6.21 -11.57 -14.08
N ASN A 352 6.53 -10.54 -13.30
CA ASN A 352 6.78 -9.19 -13.80
C ASN A 352 8.28 -8.94 -14.05
N HIS A 353 8.93 -9.88 -14.75
CA HIS A 353 10.40 -9.99 -14.81
C HIS A 353 11.06 -8.70 -15.29
N ASP A 354 10.57 -8.11 -16.39
CA ASP A 354 11.21 -6.94 -17.00
C ASP A 354 11.18 -5.72 -16.08
N VAL A 355 10.05 -5.46 -15.41
CA VAL A 355 9.92 -4.34 -14.46
C VAL A 355 10.81 -4.58 -13.26
N LYS A 356 10.75 -5.79 -12.68
CA LYS A 356 11.57 -6.16 -11.52
C LYS A 356 13.07 -6.06 -11.81
N ASN A 357 13.52 -6.56 -12.96
CA ASN A 357 14.91 -6.49 -13.37
C ASN A 357 15.39 -5.04 -13.52
N LYS A 358 14.61 -4.15 -14.15
CA LYS A 358 14.94 -2.70 -14.23
C LYS A 358 15.05 -2.03 -12.85
N LEU A 359 14.26 -2.51 -11.89
CA LEU A 359 14.29 -2.02 -10.50
C LEU A 359 15.36 -2.70 -9.63
N GLY A 360 16.01 -3.75 -10.13
CA GLY A 360 17.01 -4.52 -9.38
C GLY A 360 16.40 -5.53 -8.40
N PHE A 361 15.12 -5.88 -8.56
CA PHE A 361 14.46 -6.92 -7.78
C PHE A 361 14.57 -8.27 -8.49
N ALA A 362 14.77 -9.33 -7.71
CA ALA A 362 14.59 -10.71 -8.20
C ALA A 362 13.11 -11.02 -8.43
N ASP A 363 12.79 -12.02 -9.26
CA ASP A 363 11.39 -12.43 -9.49
C ASP A 363 10.69 -12.85 -8.19
N THR A 364 11.43 -13.46 -7.26
CA THR A 364 10.96 -13.78 -5.91
C THR A 364 12.04 -13.39 -4.91
N LYS A 365 11.66 -12.79 -3.78
CA LYS A 365 12.59 -12.46 -2.70
C LYS A 365 13.08 -13.75 -2.03
N ARG A 366 14.40 -13.94 -2.02
CA ARG A 366 15.03 -14.99 -1.20
C ARG A 366 15.33 -14.42 0.17
N PHE A 367 14.88 -15.13 1.21
CA PHE A 367 15.13 -14.79 2.60
C PHE A 367 16.21 -15.70 3.19
N SER A 368 16.91 -15.21 4.21
CA SER A 368 17.86 -16.03 4.96
C SER A 368 17.12 -17.13 5.73
N GLN A 369 17.78 -18.26 5.98
CA GLN A 369 17.19 -19.34 6.77
C GLN A 369 16.80 -18.84 8.17
N LEU A 370 17.63 -18.01 8.80
CA LEU A 370 17.33 -17.40 10.10
C LEU A 370 16.01 -16.63 10.11
N LEU A 371 15.75 -15.85 9.04
CA LEU A 371 14.50 -15.10 8.93
C LEU A 371 13.30 -16.03 8.70
N LEU A 372 13.46 -17.05 7.85
CA LEU A 372 12.41 -18.06 7.63
C LEU A 372 12.07 -18.79 8.93
N ASP A 373 13.08 -19.20 9.70
CA ASP A 373 12.92 -19.84 11.00
C ASP A 373 12.20 -18.90 11.98
N ALA A 374 12.60 -17.63 12.05
CA ALA A 374 11.95 -16.61 12.88
C ALA A 374 10.45 -16.45 12.53
N VAL A 375 10.10 -16.46 11.24
CA VAL A 375 8.70 -16.36 10.78
C VAL A 375 7.86 -17.58 11.23
N THR A 376 8.48 -18.75 11.43
CA THR A 376 7.75 -19.91 11.98
C THR A 376 7.31 -19.70 13.43
N HIS A 377 8.01 -18.85 14.18
CA HIS A 377 7.75 -18.58 15.59
C HIS A 377 6.71 -17.48 15.86
N VAL A 378 6.23 -16.78 14.83
CA VAL A 378 5.18 -15.77 14.95
C VAL A 378 3.92 -16.22 14.22
N SER A 379 2.74 -15.84 14.72
CA SER A 379 1.46 -16.14 14.07
C SER A 379 1.15 -15.20 12.90
N SER A 380 1.77 -14.01 12.88
CA SER A 380 1.57 -13.02 11.82
C SER A 380 2.81 -12.15 11.63
N THR A 381 3.08 -11.78 10.38
CA THR A 381 4.02 -10.72 9.97
C THR A 381 3.30 -9.46 9.49
N SER A 382 1.97 -9.49 9.35
CA SER A 382 1.13 -8.32 9.09
C SER A 382 0.58 -7.76 10.41
N VAL A 383 1.47 -7.18 11.21
CA VAL A 383 1.14 -6.69 12.57
C VAL A 383 0.63 -5.25 12.54
N GLY A 384 -0.51 -5.00 11.87
CA GLY A 384 -1.21 -3.71 11.99
C GLY A 384 -0.38 -2.47 11.63
N ASP A 385 0.64 -2.65 10.78
CA ASP A 385 1.58 -1.59 10.36
C ASP A 385 0.91 -0.48 9.55
N ASP A 386 -0.35 -0.68 9.16
CA ASP A 386 -1.26 0.41 8.85
C ASP A 386 -1.57 1.16 10.14
N CYS A 387 -0.62 1.96 10.62
CA CYS A 387 -0.87 2.98 11.61
C CYS A 387 -1.66 2.47 12.85
N GLY A 388 -1.27 1.32 13.43
CA GLY A 388 -1.68 0.94 14.78
C GLY A 388 -2.98 0.17 14.91
N GLU A 389 -3.30 -0.73 13.97
CA GLU A 389 -4.27 -1.77 14.29
C GLU A 389 -3.72 -2.68 15.40
N GLY A 390 -4.16 -2.41 16.64
CA GLY A 390 -3.90 -3.25 17.79
C GLY A 390 -2.43 -3.25 18.22
N PHE A 391 -2.04 -2.27 19.04
CA PHE A 391 -0.93 -2.48 19.97
C PHE A 391 -1.33 -3.57 20.99
N GLN A 392 -1.31 -4.83 20.56
CA GLN A 392 -0.66 -5.80 21.41
C GLN A 392 0.79 -5.32 21.47
N PRO A 393 1.35 -5.00 22.65
CA PRO A 393 2.76 -4.68 22.74
C PRO A 393 3.50 -5.76 21.97
N PRO A 394 4.47 -5.41 21.10
CA PRO A 394 5.21 -6.38 20.34
C PRO A 394 5.59 -7.49 21.31
N SER A 395 5.24 -8.73 20.97
CA SER A 395 5.73 -9.87 21.73
C SER A 395 7.24 -9.67 21.93
N ASP A 396 7.85 -10.21 22.97
CA ASP A 396 9.30 -10.03 23.17
C ASP A 396 10.11 -10.38 21.90
N TRP A 397 9.53 -11.21 21.03
CA TRP A 397 9.94 -11.46 19.66
C TRP A 397 9.86 -10.30 18.67
N ALA A 398 8.81 -9.50 18.62
CA ALA A 398 8.72 -8.35 17.72
C ALA A 398 9.69 -7.20 18.13
N LYS A 399 10.03 -7.09 19.43
CA LYS A 399 11.15 -6.24 19.89
C LYS A 399 12.49 -6.79 19.42
N THR A 400 12.71 -8.10 19.60
CA THR A 400 13.92 -8.80 19.12
C THR A 400 14.07 -8.71 17.59
N PHE A 401 12.95 -8.77 16.85
CA PHE A 401 12.93 -8.60 15.39
C PHE A 401 13.34 -7.18 15.00
N ALA A 402 12.83 -6.15 15.68
CA ALA A 402 13.23 -4.76 15.46
C ALA A 402 14.71 -4.51 15.82
N GLU A 403 15.24 -5.15 16.85
CA GLU A 403 16.66 -5.10 17.21
C GLU A 403 17.56 -5.79 16.18
N LEU A 404 17.12 -6.93 15.62
CA LEU A 404 17.80 -7.60 14.50
C LEU A 404 17.81 -6.76 13.21
N ARG A 405 16.88 -5.80 13.05
CA ARG A 405 16.88 -4.84 11.91
C ARG A 405 18.00 -3.80 12.00
N GLN A 406 18.54 -3.50 13.18
CA GLN A 406 19.56 -2.45 13.34
C GLN A 406 20.98 -2.90 12.95
N PHE A 407 21.22 -4.21 12.86
CA PHE A 407 22.51 -4.76 12.47
C PHE A 407 22.47 -5.29 11.03
N GLY A 408 22.84 -4.43 10.09
CA GLY A 408 23.10 -4.86 8.71
C GLY A 408 24.26 -5.86 8.63
N PRO A 409 24.38 -6.64 7.54
CA PRO A 409 25.47 -7.59 7.37
C PRO A 409 26.81 -6.82 7.26
N GLY A 410 27.54 -6.75 8.36
CA GLY A 410 28.84 -6.06 8.44
C GLY A 410 29.33 -5.73 9.85
N GLN A 411 28.50 -5.77 10.88
CA GLN A 411 28.91 -5.38 12.25
C GLN A 411 29.25 -6.55 13.20
N HIS A 412 29.30 -7.79 12.71
CA HIS A 412 29.58 -8.96 13.55
C HIS A 412 31.06 -9.24 13.85
N ALA A 413 32.01 -8.41 13.39
CA ALA A 413 33.43 -8.74 13.52
C ALA A 413 34.05 -8.46 14.90
N ASP A 414 33.49 -7.56 15.73
CA ASP A 414 34.21 -7.07 16.93
C ASP A 414 33.59 -7.44 18.29
N ALA A 415 32.57 -8.30 18.31
CA ALA A 415 31.87 -8.66 19.55
C ALA A 415 31.93 -10.16 19.89
N VAL A 416 33.07 -10.82 19.65
CA VAL A 416 33.36 -12.13 20.25
C VAL A 416 34.77 -12.15 20.82
N GLY A 417 34.93 -11.45 21.93
CA GLY A 417 36.13 -11.50 22.73
C GLY A 417 35.77 -11.48 24.20
N LEU A 418 35.09 -12.51 24.71
CA LEU A 418 35.09 -12.85 26.14
C LEU A 418 34.46 -14.22 26.41
N THR A 419 35.05 -14.91 27.39
CA THR A 419 34.65 -16.20 28.00
C THR A 419 35.11 -17.51 27.33
N ARG A 420 36.40 -17.84 27.51
CA ARG A 420 36.82 -19.20 27.87
C ARG A 420 37.39 -19.18 29.28
N GLY A 421 36.82 -19.96 30.18
CA GLY A 421 37.32 -20.10 31.54
C GLY A 421 36.43 -20.98 32.41
N ALA A 422 36.47 -22.29 32.15
CA ALA A 422 35.82 -23.31 32.95
C ALA A 422 36.46 -23.41 34.35
N ARG A 423 35.62 -23.60 35.38
CA ARG A 423 36.03 -23.94 36.76
C ARG A 423 36.49 -25.40 36.84
N ARG A 424 37.60 -25.66 37.55
CA ARG A 424 37.86 -26.85 38.38
C ARG A 424 38.86 -26.52 39.51
N ASP A 425 38.37 -26.67 40.74
CA ASP A 425 38.92 -27.28 41.97
C ASP A 425 40.38 -27.06 42.47
N HIS A 426 40.41 -26.59 43.75
CA HIS A 426 41.37 -26.79 44.87
C HIS A 426 42.80 -26.20 44.85
N PRO A 427 43.47 -26.00 46.01
CA PRO A 427 43.03 -25.39 47.29
C PRO A 427 44.03 -24.37 47.91
N PHE A 428 43.56 -23.61 48.91
CA PHE A 428 44.26 -23.00 50.07
C PHE A 428 45.80 -22.83 50.10
N ASP A 429 46.28 -21.58 50.31
CA ASP A 429 47.40 -21.25 51.22
C ASP A 429 47.35 -19.74 51.61
N PRO A 430 47.33 -19.36 52.91
CA PRO A 430 47.27 -17.97 53.35
C PRO A 430 48.65 -17.43 53.71
N THR A 431 48.97 -16.17 53.38
CA THR A 431 49.84 -15.29 54.20
C THR A 431 50.15 -13.94 53.55
N ARG A 432 50.37 -12.96 54.45
CA ARG A 432 50.92 -11.58 54.30
C ARG A 432 49.94 -10.51 53.83
N ARG A 433 49.46 -9.59 54.68
CA ARG A 433 50.07 -8.61 55.64
C ARG A 433 50.00 -7.21 55.03
N MET A 434 49.34 -6.32 55.80
CA MET A 434 49.70 -4.90 56.08
C MET A 434 49.75 -3.96 54.86
N THR A 435 49.08 -2.81 54.81
CA THR A 435 48.81 -1.73 55.79
C THR A 435 47.67 -0.85 55.21
N ARG A 436 46.73 -0.30 56.02
CA ARG A 436 46.73 1.11 56.53
C ARG A 436 47.16 2.15 55.49
N ASP A 437 46.53 3.30 55.28
CA ASP A 437 45.63 4.16 56.05
C ASP A 437 45.05 5.16 55.00
N SER A 438 43.74 5.45 54.98
CA SER A 438 43.08 6.60 55.61
C SER A 438 42.87 7.80 54.68
N THR A 439 41.62 8.31 54.71
CA THR A 439 41.18 9.73 54.58
C THR A 439 41.45 10.47 53.26
N ALA A 440 40.67 11.45 52.83
CA ALA A 440 39.31 11.93 53.03
C ALA A 440 39.22 13.24 52.20
N MET A 441 38.01 13.60 51.79
CA MET A 441 37.52 14.97 51.57
C MET A 441 37.99 15.80 50.36
N SER A 442 37.01 16.02 49.48
CA SER A 442 36.51 17.31 48.96
C SER A 442 37.48 18.33 48.39
N HIS A 443 37.32 18.63 47.09
CA HIS A 443 36.55 19.78 46.63
C HIS A 443 35.97 19.54 45.24
#